data_AF-A0A2G9U848-F1
#
_entry.id   AF-A0A2G9U848-F1
#
_cell.length_a   1.000
_cell.length_b   1.000
_cell.length_c   1.000
_cell.angle_alpha   90.00
_cell.angle_beta   90.00
_cell.angle_gamma   90.00
#
_symmetry.space_group_name_H-M   'P 1'
#
loop_
_entity.id
_entity.type
_entity.pdbx_description
1 polymer ?
#
loop_
_entity_poly.entity_id
_entity_poly.type
_entity_poly.pdbx_seq_one_letter_code
_entity_poly.pdbx_strand_id
1 'polypeptide(L)'
;MECSVEHAMATRSSSFSSREASFESKPWDCSSLYMHQTGGMFVSLERPADKPMFFFWAWNHMLTKKYRQDSQCSEAFQDYMLREFRKYCGNVDNKLYEFYTSMPQMLNSPPSANFTPVDLL
;
A
#
# COMPACT_ATOMS: atom_id res chain seq x y z
N MET A 1 -2.96 -41.11 7.74
CA MET A 1 -2.07 -39.96 8.04
C MET A 1 -2.88 -38.72 7.74
N GLU A 2 -3.62 -38.24 8.74
CA GLU A 2 -4.36 -36.98 8.67
C GLU A 2 -3.50 -35.89 9.31
N CYS A 3 -3.20 -34.84 8.55
CA CYS A 3 -2.62 -33.61 9.08
C CYS A 3 -3.76 -32.73 9.62
N SER A 4 -3.78 -32.50 10.93
CA SER A 4 -4.66 -31.49 11.54
C SER A 4 -4.23 -30.09 11.12
N VAL A 5 -5.05 -29.43 10.31
CA VAL A 5 -4.95 -27.99 10.04
C VAL A 5 -5.85 -27.29 11.05
N GLU A 6 -5.25 -26.73 12.10
CA GLU A 6 -5.91 -25.81 13.03
C GLU A 6 -6.29 -24.53 12.26
N HIS A 7 -7.59 -24.33 12.03
CA HIS A 7 -8.13 -23.11 11.46
C HIS A 7 -8.08 -22.00 12.52
N ALA A 8 -7.10 -21.11 12.42
CA ALA A 8 -7.12 -19.84 13.14
C ALA A 8 -8.31 -18.99 12.63
N MET A 9 -9.36 -18.88 13.44
CA MET A 9 -10.47 -17.95 13.21
C MET A 9 -9.95 -16.51 13.33
N ALA A 10 -9.53 -15.91 12.22
CA ALA A 10 -9.37 -14.48 12.12
C ALA A 10 -10.76 -13.84 11.91
N THR A 11 -11.35 -13.36 12.99
CA THR A 11 -12.55 -12.52 12.97
C THR A 11 -12.28 -11.28 12.11
N ARG A 12 -12.82 -11.31 10.88
CA ARG A 12 -12.91 -10.16 9.98
C ARG A 12 -13.99 -9.22 10.48
N SER A 13 -13.62 -8.18 11.21
CA SER A 13 -14.47 -7.01 11.38
C SER A 13 -14.21 -6.03 10.23
N SER A 14 -14.85 -6.27 9.08
CA SER A 14 -15.10 -5.22 8.11
C SER A 14 -16.13 -4.28 8.71
N SER A 15 -15.79 -3.00 8.82
CA SER A 15 -16.62 -1.95 9.39
C SER A 15 -17.89 -1.73 8.57
N PHE A 16 -18.96 -2.44 8.94
CA PHE A 16 -20.33 -1.96 8.80
C PHE A 16 -20.92 -1.95 10.20
N SER A 17 -20.63 -0.88 10.95
CA SER A 17 -21.03 -0.80 12.36
C SER A 17 -22.40 -0.14 12.49
N SER A 18 -23.36 -0.95 12.92
CA SER A 18 -24.44 -0.49 13.80
C SER A 18 -24.70 -1.60 14.82
N ARG A 19 -23.99 -1.55 15.95
CA ARG A 19 -24.57 -1.75 17.29
C ARG A 19 -23.52 -1.51 18.37
N GLU A 20 -23.96 -0.74 19.35
CA GLU A 20 -23.23 -0.37 20.55
C GLU A 20 -22.92 -1.58 21.44
N ALA A 21 -21.68 -1.63 21.93
CA ALA A 21 -21.33 -2.17 23.24
C ALA A 21 -19.96 -1.61 23.63
N SER A 22 -19.96 -0.75 24.64
CA SER A 22 -18.81 -0.12 25.28
C SER A 22 -17.97 -1.15 26.05
N PHE A 23 -16.66 -1.27 25.76
CA PHE A 23 -15.64 -1.76 26.71
C PHE A 23 -14.21 -1.40 26.21
N GLU A 24 -13.44 -0.72 27.07
CA GLU A 24 -12.00 -0.38 27.00
C GLU A 24 -11.36 -0.07 25.62
N SER A 25 -11.14 1.22 25.37
CA SER A 25 -10.39 1.76 24.22
C SER A 25 -8.89 1.46 24.35
N LYS A 26 -8.50 0.25 24.02
CA LYS A 26 -7.11 -0.13 23.79
C LYS A 26 -6.78 0.37 22.36
N PRO A 27 -5.69 1.13 22.11
CA PRO A 27 -5.45 1.79 20.82
C PRO A 27 -5.02 0.74 19.79
N TRP A 28 -5.98 0.00 19.26
CA TRP A 28 -5.72 -1.16 18.41
C TRP A 28 -5.51 -0.70 16.96
N ASP A 29 -4.27 -0.94 16.52
CA ASP A 29 -3.80 -1.02 15.13
C ASP A 29 -4.21 0.10 14.18
N CYS A 30 -3.33 1.09 14.05
CA CYS A 30 -3.35 2.06 12.96
C CYS A 30 -2.80 1.40 11.69
N SER A 31 -3.54 0.43 11.15
CA SER A 31 -3.28 -0.10 9.81
C SER A 31 -3.61 0.98 8.77
N SER A 32 -2.75 1.19 7.78
CA SER A 32 -3.04 2.11 6.68
C SER A 32 -3.17 1.33 5.37
N LEU A 33 -4.36 1.35 4.77
CA LEU A 33 -4.65 0.68 3.51
C LEU A 33 -4.50 1.64 2.33
N TYR A 34 -3.73 1.24 1.34
CA TYR A 34 -3.45 1.96 0.11
C TYR A 34 -3.86 1.13 -1.10
N MET A 35 -4.43 1.83 -2.10
CA MET A 35 -4.78 1.28 -3.40
C MET A 35 -3.83 1.88 -4.45
N HIS A 36 -3.27 1.05 -5.31
CA HIS A 36 -2.55 1.57 -6.48
C HIS A 36 -3.53 2.22 -7.46
N GLN A 37 -3.11 3.28 -8.15
CA GLN A 37 -3.96 4.04 -9.08
C GLN A 37 -4.62 3.19 -10.17
N THR A 38 -3.98 2.07 -10.54
CA THR A 38 -4.52 1.13 -11.55
C THR A 38 -5.64 0.26 -11.02
N GLY A 39 -5.92 0.30 -9.70
CA GLY A 39 -6.90 -0.55 -9.01
C GLY A 39 -6.50 -2.03 -8.92
N GLY A 40 -5.33 -2.41 -9.45
CA GLY A 40 -4.90 -3.81 -9.54
C GLY A 40 -4.18 -4.36 -8.30
N MET A 41 -3.72 -3.48 -7.41
CA MET A 41 -2.86 -3.85 -6.28
C MET A 41 -3.29 -3.08 -5.03
N PHE A 42 -3.20 -3.75 -3.88
CA PHE A 42 -3.48 -3.20 -2.56
C PHE A 42 -2.29 -3.41 -1.63
N VAL A 43 -2.04 -2.42 -0.77
CA VAL A 43 -0.98 -2.48 0.24
C VAL A 43 -1.55 -2.05 1.59
N SER A 44 -1.47 -2.89 2.63
CA SER A 44 -1.75 -2.49 4.01
C SER A 44 -0.44 -2.35 4.76
N LEU A 45 -0.22 -1.22 5.43
CA LEU A 45 0.88 -1.02 6.37
C LEU A 45 0.37 -1.32 7.78
N GLU A 46 0.92 -2.35 8.41
CA GLU A 46 0.63 -2.70 9.79
C GLU A 46 1.69 -2.12 10.73
N ARG A 47 1.23 -1.56 11.86
CA ARG A 47 2.07 -0.89 12.86
C ARG A 47 1.86 -1.47 14.26
N PRO A 48 2.23 -2.74 14.47
CA PRO A 48 2.14 -3.37 15.80
C PRO A 48 3.06 -2.66 16.80
N ALA A 49 2.62 -2.52 18.05
CA ALA A 49 3.38 -1.80 19.09
C ALA A 49 4.71 -2.47 19.45
N ASP A 50 4.75 -3.81 19.47
CA ASP A 50 5.89 -4.58 19.97
C ASP A 50 6.64 -5.36 18.86
N LYS A 51 6.38 -5.05 17.59
CA LYS A 51 6.99 -5.74 16.44
C LYS A 51 7.38 -4.74 15.35
N PRO A 52 8.34 -5.08 14.47
CA PRO A 52 8.64 -4.25 13.32
C PRO A 52 7.40 -4.05 12.43
N MET A 53 7.29 -2.86 11.84
CA MET A 53 6.27 -2.58 10.83
C MET A 53 6.45 -3.50 9.63
N PHE A 54 5.34 -3.89 9.01
CA PHE A 54 5.36 -4.73 7.82
C PHE A 54 4.19 -4.39 6.90
N PHE A 55 4.30 -4.88 5.66
CA PHE A 55 3.29 -4.63 4.63
C PHE A 55 2.59 -5.93 4.25
N PHE A 56 1.26 -5.89 4.16
CA PHE A 56 0.51 -6.86 3.37
C PHE A 56 0.39 -6.38 1.94
N TRP A 57 0.56 -7.29 0.99
CA TRP A 57 0.37 -7.03 -0.43
C TRP A 57 -0.67 -7.99 -0.99
N ALA A 58 -1.63 -7.45 -1.76
CA ALA A 58 -2.66 -8.26 -2.39
C ALA A 58 -2.92 -7.83 -3.84
N TRP A 59 -3.31 -8.80 -4.64
CA TRP A 59 -3.65 -8.64 -6.06
C TRP A 59 -5.17 -8.50 -6.22
N ASN A 60 -5.62 -7.62 -7.10
CA ASN A 60 -7.03 -7.51 -7.45
C ASN A 60 -7.38 -8.50 -8.58
N HIS A 61 -7.93 -9.65 -8.20
CA HIS A 61 -8.45 -10.62 -9.15
C HIS A 61 -9.83 -10.27 -9.71
N MET A 62 -10.55 -9.34 -9.08
CA MET A 62 -11.88 -8.89 -9.51
C MET A 62 -11.85 -7.90 -10.67
N LEU A 63 -10.68 -7.35 -11.02
CA LEU A 63 -10.54 -6.45 -12.16
C LEU A 63 -10.76 -7.24 -13.46
N THR A 64 -11.84 -7.01 -14.20
CA THR A 64 -12.07 -7.77 -15.44
C THR A 64 -11.20 -7.25 -16.58
N LYS A 65 -10.99 -8.05 -17.65
CA LYS A 65 -10.13 -7.68 -18.80
C LYS A 65 -10.49 -6.32 -19.40
N LYS A 66 -11.79 -5.99 -19.47
CA LYS A 66 -12.31 -4.69 -19.93
C LYS A 66 -11.68 -3.51 -19.19
N TYR A 67 -11.57 -3.57 -17.87
CA TYR A 67 -11.04 -2.49 -17.04
C TYR A 67 -9.51 -2.59 -16.83
N ARG A 68 -8.88 -3.73 -17.15
CA ARG A 68 -7.41 -3.89 -17.12
C ARG A 68 -6.70 -3.20 -18.27
N GLN A 69 -7.32 -3.16 -19.46
CA GLN A 69 -6.72 -2.55 -20.66
C GLN A 69 -6.56 -1.03 -20.49
N ASP A 70 -7.60 -0.37 -19.98
CA ASP A 70 -7.59 1.08 -19.75
C ASP A 70 -6.69 1.48 -18.58
N SER A 71 -6.49 0.58 -17.60
CA SER A 71 -5.67 0.83 -16.40
C SER A 71 -4.21 0.43 -16.54
N GLN A 72 -3.77 -0.04 -17.72
CA GLN A 72 -2.40 -0.53 -17.97
C GLN A 72 -1.92 -1.58 -16.93
N CYS A 73 -2.85 -2.33 -16.34
CA CYS A 73 -2.57 -3.21 -15.20
C CYS A 73 -2.38 -4.67 -15.64
N SER A 74 -1.35 -4.91 -16.45
CA SER A 74 -0.98 -6.27 -16.84
C SER A 74 -0.43 -7.07 -15.64
N GLU A 75 -0.43 -8.39 -15.74
CA GLU A 75 0.19 -9.27 -14.73
C GLU A 75 1.70 -8.99 -14.61
N ALA A 76 2.40 -8.88 -15.74
CA ALA A 76 3.81 -8.52 -15.78
C ALA A 76 4.10 -7.16 -15.12
N PHE A 77 3.19 -6.19 -15.24
CA PHE A 77 3.31 -4.90 -14.55
C PHE A 77 3.14 -5.06 -13.03
N GLN A 78 2.17 -5.86 -12.58
CA GLN A 78 1.96 -6.12 -11.16
C GLN A 78 3.18 -6.83 -10.52
N ASP A 79 3.76 -7.82 -11.22
CA ASP A 79 5.01 -8.48 -10.80
C ASP A 79 6.19 -7.51 -10.74
N TYR A 80 6.33 -6.68 -11.78
CA TYR A 80 7.35 -5.63 -11.83
C TYR A 80 7.24 -4.70 -10.63
N MET A 81 6.03 -4.22 -10.31
CA MET A 81 5.78 -3.30 -9.21
C MET A 81 6.09 -3.93 -7.86
N LEU A 82 5.70 -5.19 -7.62
CA LEU A 82 6.03 -5.89 -6.37
C LEU A 82 7.55 -6.08 -6.23
N ARG A 83 8.25 -6.39 -7.32
CA ARG A 83 9.71 -6.50 -7.32
C ARG A 83 10.39 -5.18 -6.97
N GLU A 84 9.99 -4.08 -7.61
CA GLU A 84 10.57 -2.76 -7.33
C GLU A 84 10.23 -2.29 -5.91
N PHE A 85 9.02 -2.56 -5.41
CA PHE A 85 8.64 -2.27 -4.03
C PHE A 85 9.56 -2.99 -3.02
N ARG A 86 9.81 -4.29 -3.21
CA ARG A 86 10.75 -5.05 -2.36
C ARG A 86 12.17 -4.50 -2.40
N LYS A 87 12.67 -4.14 -3.59
CA LYS A 87 13.99 -3.50 -3.74
C LYS A 87 14.05 -2.18 -2.99
N TYR A 88 13.00 -1.37 -3.08
CA TYR A 88 12.91 -0.09 -2.40
C TYR A 88 12.92 -0.26 -0.88
N CYS A 89 12.09 -1.16 -0.33
CA CYS A 89 12.11 -1.49 1.09
C CYS A 89 13.45 -2.08 1.57
N GLY A 90 14.13 -2.84 0.71
CA GLY A 90 15.46 -3.39 1.00
C GLY A 90 16.61 -2.38 0.88
N ASN A 91 16.33 -1.12 0.60
CA ASN A 91 17.33 -0.08 0.31
C ASN A 91 18.35 -0.51 -0.77
N VAL A 92 17.90 -1.27 -1.77
CA VAL A 92 18.75 -1.66 -2.90
C VAL A 92 19.16 -0.41 -3.67
N ASP A 93 20.43 -0.35 -4.06
CA ASP A 93 21.07 0.80 -4.72
C ASP A 93 20.97 2.12 -3.92
N ASN A 94 20.80 2.06 -2.59
CA ASN A 94 20.62 3.21 -1.71
C ASN A 94 19.42 4.11 -2.05
N LYS A 95 18.45 3.64 -2.84
CA LYS A 95 17.30 4.44 -3.28
C LYS A 95 16.47 5.02 -2.13
N LEU A 96 16.29 4.24 -1.06
CA LEU A 96 15.53 4.69 0.11
C LEU A 96 16.31 5.76 0.88
N TYR A 97 17.62 5.56 1.05
CA TYR A 97 18.50 6.53 1.66
C TYR A 97 18.54 7.85 0.88
N GLU A 98 18.76 7.78 -0.43
CA GLU A 98 18.77 8.95 -1.31
C GLU A 98 17.46 9.73 -1.19
N PHE A 99 16.31 9.05 -1.25
CA PHE A 99 15.00 9.66 -1.08
C PHE A 99 14.86 10.43 0.24
N TYR A 100 15.25 9.83 1.37
CA TYR A 100 15.17 10.50 2.68
C TYR A 100 16.12 11.69 2.79
N THR A 101 17.28 11.64 2.14
CA THR A 101 18.26 12.74 2.16
C THR A 101 17.90 13.89 1.20
N SER A 102 17.20 13.62 0.10
CA SER A 102 16.75 14.65 -0.85
C SER A 102 15.44 15.32 -0.42
N MET A 103 14.59 14.63 0.33
CA MET A 103 13.29 15.13 0.82
C MET A 103 13.36 16.48 1.54
N PRO A 104 14.29 16.70 2.50
CA PRO A 104 14.43 17.99 3.18
C PRO A 104 14.77 19.15 2.25
N GLN A 105 15.48 18.89 1.14
CA GLN A 105 15.83 19.93 0.16
C GLN A 105 14.60 20.37 -0.63
N MET A 106 13.66 19.46 -0.91
CA MET A 106 12.41 19.77 -1.60
C MET A 106 11.42 20.53 -0.70
N LEU A 107 11.30 20.16 0.58
CA LEU A 107 10.39 20.82 1.53
C LEU A 107 10.84 22.23 1.92
N ASN A 108 12.16 22.50 1.88
CA ASN A 108 12.73 23.80 2.19
C ASN A 108 12.97 24.68 0.95
N SER A 109 12.74 24.16 -0.26
CA SER A 109 12.79 24.98 -1.48
C SER A 109 11.49 25.78 -1.61
N PRO A 110 11.54 27.11 -1.83
CA PRO A 110 10.33 27.86 -2.17
C PRO A 110 9.74 27.27 -3.46
N PRO A 111 8.41 27.12 -3.56
CA PRO A 111 7.78 26.61 -4.77
C PRO A 111 8.21 27.51 -5.93
N SER A 112 9.01 26.97 -6.85
CA SER A 112 9.40 27.68 -8.06
C SER A 112 8.13 27.86 -8.89
N ALA A 113 7.56 29.07 -8.83
CA ALA A 113 6.45 29.48 -9.67
C ALA A 113 6.95 29.59 -11.11
N ASN A 114 6.99 28.47 -11.83
CA ASN A 114 7.13 28.41 -13.28
C ASN A 114 6.39 27.17 -13.79
N PHE A 115 5.06 27.17 -13.64
CA PHE A 115 4.22 26.38 -14.52
C PHE A 115 3.96 27.22 -15.75
N THR A 116 4.73 27.00 -16.82
CA THR A 116 4.31 27.48 -18.15
C THR A 116 3.09 26.67 -18.56
N PRO A 117 1.94 27.31 -18.86
CA PRO A 117 0.82 26.62 -19.49
C PRO A 117 1.33 26.04 -20.81
N VAL A 118 1.22 24.73 -20.98
CA VAL A 118 1.35 24.13 -22.31
C VAL A 118 0.02 24.43 -23.00
N ASP A 119 0.02 25.37 -23.93
CA ASP A 119 -1.13 25.64 -24.80
C ASP A 119 -1.49 24.34 -25.56
N LEU A 120 -2.70 23.84 -25.33
CA LEU A 120 -3.31 22.80 -26.16
C LEU A 120 -3.76 23.45 -27.47
N LEU A 121 -3.09 23.07 -28.56
CA LEU A 121 -3.54 23.27 -29.94
C LEU A 121 -4.36 22.05 -30.38
#